data_AF-A0A2I0JPG7-F1
#
_entry.id   AF-A0A2I0JPG7-F1
#
_cell.length_a   1.000
_cell.length_b   1.000
_cell.length_c   1.000
_cell.angle_alpha   90.00
_cell.angle_beta   90.00
_cell.angle_gamma   90.00
#
_symmetry.space_group_name_H-M   'P 1'
#
loop_
_entity.id
_entity.type
_entity.pdbx_description
1 polymer ?
#
loop_
_entity_poly.entity_id
_entity_poly.type
_entity_poly.pdbx_seq_one_letter_code
_entity_poly.pdbx_strand_id
1 'polypeptide(L)'
;MIHAPGPCVLFATPGMISGGFSLEVFKHWAPSELNLITLPGQLMSGRATTIDLDKDTRIDVRCQIHQLSFSPHTDSKGIMDLAKFLSPKHIVLVHGEKPKMASLKAKIETELGIPCYDPCNNETVSVPSTQYVKADASDAFLRACSSPNFEFSKRRHTEGEYLGLDDPESSQCLHVNDERVNHGILVLEGSKRVKEMRSLHGK
;
A
#
# COMPACT_ATOMS: atom_id res chain seq x y z
N MET A 1 -25.96 25.29 -4.72
CA MET A 1 -24.69 26.06 -4.78
C MET A 1 -24.05 26.03 -6.17
N ILE A 2 -24.00 24.91 -6.89
CA ILE A 2 -23.40 24.84 -8.24
C ILE A 2 -24.05 25.74 -9.31
N HIS A 3 -25.30 26.17 -9.06
CA HIS A 3 -26.07 27.09 -9.92
C HIS A 3 -26.22 28.50 -9.33
N ALA A 4 -25.48 28.84 -8.27
CA ALA A 4 -25.57 30.18 -7.68
C ALA A 4 -25.03 31.22 -8.67
N PRO A 5 -25.72 32.35 -8.87
CA PRO A 5 -25.26 33.39 -9.79
C PRO A 5 -24.04 34.13 -9.23
N GLY A 6 -23.11 34.51 -10.11
CA GLY A 6 -21.92 35.29 -9.79
C GLY A 6 -20.63 34.46 -9.60
N PRO A 7 -19.46 35.11 -9.56
CA PRO A 7 -18.19 34.43 -9.36
C PRO A 7 -18.07 33.89 -7.94
N CYS A 8 -17.63 32.64 -7.80
CA CYS A 8 -17.37 32.01 -6.51
C CYS A 8 -16.16 31.07 -6.56
N VAL A 9 -15.63 30.75 -5.38
CA VAL A 9 -14.56 29.75 -5.22
C VAL A 9 -15.17 28.55 -4.51
N LEU A 10 -15.05 27.38 -5.14
CA LEU A 10 -15.57 26.12 -4.62
C LEU A 10 -14.44 25.12 -4.39
N PHE A 11 -14.32 24.62 -3.17
CA PHE A 11 -13.48 23.47 -2.84
C PHE A 11 -14.36 22.22 -2.84
N ALA A 12 -14.03 21.27 -3.72
CA ALA A 12 -14.76 20.02 -3.85
C ALA A 12 -13.82 18.82 -3.71
N THR A 13 -14.29 17.77 -3.07
CA THR A 13 -13.57 16.50 -2.89
C THR A 13 -14.27 15.37 -3.64
N PRO A 14 -13.55 14.29 -4.01
CA PRO A 14 -12.10 14.06 -3.92
C PRO A 14 -11.24 14.83 -4.95
N GLY A 15 -9.98 15.12 -4.61
CA GLY A 15 -9.09 15.96 -5.43
C GLY A 15 -8.70 15.41 -6.81
N MET A 16 -8.94 14.12 -7.07
CA MET A 16 -8.61 13.46 -8.35
C MET A 16 -9.81 13.34 -9.30
N ILE A 17 -10.96 13.97 -8.99
CA ILE A 17 -12.20 13.94 -9.80
C ILE A 17 -12.61 12.51 -10.21
N SER A 18 -12.34 11.52 -9.37
CA SER A 18 -12.69 10.12 -9.64
C SER A 18 -14.17 9.81 -9.38
N GLY A 19 -14.88 10.69 -8.67
CA GLY A 19 -16.28 10.51 -8.29
C GLY A 19 -16.78 11.61 -7.37
N GLY A 20 -17.98 11.45 -6.83
CA GLY A 20 -18.56 12.34 -5.81
C GLY A 20 -18.81 13.78 -6.27
N PHE A 21 -18.87 14.69 -5.30
CA PHE A 21 -19.26 16.09 -5.54
C PHE A 21 -18.28 16.83 -6.46
N SER A 22 -16.98 16.54 -6.39
CA SER A 22 -16.00 17.10 -7.33
C SER A 22 -16.30 16.74 -8.79
N LEU A 23 -16.80 15.53 -9.05
CA LEU A 23 -17.15 15.08 -10.40
C LEU A 23 -18.42 15.77 -10.90
N GLU A 24 -19.43 15.93 -10.04
CA GLU A 24 -20.66 16.64 -10.38
C GLU A 24 -20.41 18.10 -10.71
N VAL A 25 -19.58 18.78 -9.92
CA VAL A 25 -19.14 20.16 -10.17
C VAL A 25 -18.38 20.23 -11.49
N PHE A 26 -17.43 19.32 -11.70
CA PHE A 26 -16.63 19.28 -12.92
C PHE A 26 -17.52 19.12 -14.18
N LYS A 27 -18.51 18.22 -14.14
CA LYS A 27 -19.51 18.04 -15.22
C LYS A 27 -20.23 19.33 -15.58
N HIS A 28 -20.60 20.13 -14.59
CA HIS A 28 -21.35 21.37 -14.80
C HIS A 28 -20.46 22.55 -15.22
N TRP A 29 -19.24 22.62 -14.70
CA TRP A 29 -18.40 23.81 -14.83
C TRP A 29 -17.35 23.70 -15.94
N ALA A 30 -16.94 22.48 -16.32
CA ALA A 30 -15.96 22.26 -17.38
C ALA A 30 -16.35 22.79 -18.77
N PRO A 31 -17.65 22.78 -19.18
CA PRO A 31 -18.05 23.33 -20.48
C PRO A 31 -17.97 24.87 -20.59
N SER A 32 -17.77 25.61 -19.50
CA SER A 32 -17.73 27.08 -19.58
C SER A 32 -16.30 27.59 -19.65
N GLU A 33 -15.96 28.35 -20.69
CA GLU A 33 -14.64 29.00 -20.86
C GLU A 33 -14.34 30.07 -19.82
N LEU A 34 -15.39 30.60 -19.15
CA LEU A 34 -15.26 31.58 -18.07
C LEU A 34 -14.80 30.96 -16.75
N ASN A 35 -14.84 29.63 -16.65
CA ASN A 35 -14.48 28.93 -15.43
C ASN A 35 -12.99 28.56 -15.42
N LEU A 36 -12.42 28.54 -14.23
CA LEU A 36 -11.08 28.05 -13.94
C LEU A 36 -11.20 26.87 -12.98
N ILE A 37 -10.60 25.74 -13.36
CA ILE A 37 -10.53 24.54 -12.53
C ILE A 37 -9.07 24.30 -12.17
N THR A 38 -8.78 24.26 -10.87
CA THR A 38 -7.44 23.99 -10.36
C THR A 38 -7.38 22.60 -9.73
N LEU A 39 -6.43 21.76 -10.17
CA LEU A 39 -6.33 20.37 -9.72
C LEU A 39 -4.99 20.11 -9.02
N PRO A 40 -4.99 19.53 -7.80
CA PRO A 40 -3.77 19.26 -7.03
C PRO A 40 -3.01 18.00 -7.49
N GLY A 41 -3.26 17.52 -8.72
CA GLY A 41 -2.69 16.28 -9.23
C GLY A 41 -2.84 16.16 -10.74
N GLN A 42 -2.20 15.14 -11.32
CA GLN A 42 -2.22 14.92 -12.76
C GLN A 42 -3.54 14.25 -13.17
N LEU A 43 -4.48 15.05 -13.67
CA LEU A 43 -5.60 14.56 -14.47
C LEU A 43 -5.01 14.23 -15.84
N MET A 44 -4.89 12.93 -16.14
CA MET A 44 -4.49 12.31 -17.42
C MET A 44 -3.76 13.17 -18.46
N SER A 45 -2.58 12.69 -18.87
CA SER A 45 -1.69 13.32 -19.85
C SER A 45 -2.40 13.80 -21.14
N GLY A 46 -2.68 15.11 -21.23
CA GLY A 46 -3.08 15.78 -22.47
C GLY A 46 -4.01 16.98 -22.26
N ARG A 47 -3.96 17.95 -23.18
CA ARG A 47 -5.03 18.95 -23.37
C ARG A 47 -6.25 18.26 -23.97
N ALA A 48 -6.92 17.41 -23.19
CA ALA A 48 -8.13 16.76 -23.63
C ALA A 48 -9.24 17.82 -23.69
N THR A 49 -9.64 18.22 -24.89
CA THR A 49 -10.84 19.02 -25.13
C THR A 49 -12.10 18.25 -24.74
N THR A 50 -12.00 16.94 -24.54
CA THR A 50 -13.13 16.10 -24.18
C THR A 50 -12.68 14.95 -23.29
N ILE A 51 -13.36 14.76 -22.16
CA ILE A 51 -13.11 13.68 -21.20
C ILE A 51 -14.28 12.70 -21.27
N ASP A 52 -13.98 11.46 -21.64
CA ASP A 52 -14.94 10.36 -21.59
C ASP A 52 -14.84 9.71 -20.20
N LEU A 53 -15.87 9.89 -19.38
CA LEU A 53 -15.92 9.32 -18.02
C LEU A 53 -16.49 7.90 -18.02
N ASP A 54 -17.48 7.65 -18.88
CA ASP A 54 -18.20 6.40 -19.03
C ASP A 54 -18.65 6.24 -20.49
N LYS A 55 -19.14 5.04 -20.87
CA LYS A 55 -19.61 4.73 -22.24
C LYS A 55 -20.67 5.70 -22.76
N ASP A 56 -21.42 6.35 -21.87
CA ASP A 56 -22.52 7.27 -22.21
C ASP A 56 -22.28 8.72 -21.77
N THR A 57 -21.17 9.04 -21.08
CA THR A 57 -20.93 10.40 -20.55
C THR A 57 -19.64 11.00 -21.09
N ARG A 58 -19.82 11.94 -22.01
CA ARG A 58 -18.76 12.72 -22.65
C ARG A 58 -18.83 14.18 -22.20
N ILE A 59 -17.79 14.66 -21.52
CA ILE A 59 -17.71 16.05 -21.07
C ILE A 59 -16.84 16.85 -22.03
N ASP A 60 -17.43 17.88 -22.63
CA ASP A 60 -16.66 18.90 -23.36
C ASP A 60 -15.99 19.86 -22.37
N VAL A 61 -14.66 19.92 -22.43
CA VAL A 61 -13.83 20.69 -21.51
C VAL A 61 -13.34 21.93 -22.24
N ARG A 62 -13.97 23.07 -21.92
CA ARG A 62 -13.63 24.38 -22.48
C ARG A 62 -13.07 25.35 -21.43
N CYS A 63 -13.26 25.05 -20.14
CA CYS A 63 -12.69 25.83 -19.05
C CYS A 63 -11.16 25.81 -19.05
N GLN A 64 -10.54 26.80 -18.42
CA GLN A 64 -9.11 26.76 -18.16
C GLN A 64 -8.82 25.74 -17.05
N ILE A 65 -7.89 24.81 -17.30
CA ILE A 65 -7.42 23.85 -16.29
C ILE A 65 -6.00 24.20 -15.88
N HIS A 66 -5.81 24.46 -14.58
CA HIS A 66 -4.48 24.65 -13.99
C HIS A 66 -4.13 23.46 -13.10
N GLN A 67 -3.08 22.74 -13.46
CA GLN A 67 -2.57 21.63 -12.65
C GLN A 67 -1.51 22.15 -11.69
N LEU A 68 -1.78 22.04 -10.40
CA LEU A 68 -0.83 22.34 -9.35
C LEU A 68 -0.22 21.03 -8.85
N SER A 69 1.08 20.85 -9.07
CA SER A 69 1.82 19.73 -8.52
C SER A 69 2.16 20.02 -7.05
N PHE A 70 1.20 19.81 -6.14
CA PHE A 70 1.51 19.73 -4.71
C PHE A 70 1.99 18.31 -4.41
N SER A 71 3.23 18.02 -4.78
CA SER A 71 3.86 16.76 -4.38
C SER A 71 4.48 16.95 -2.99
N PRO A 72 3.93 16.34 -1.92
CA PRO A 72 4.65 16.25 -0.65
C PRO A 72 5.86 15.32 -0.75
N HIS A 73 6.08 14.68 -1.90
CA HIS A 73 7.22 13.81 -2.13
C HIS A 73 8.50 14.62 -2.33
N THR A 74 9.55 14.20 -1.62
CA THR A 74 10.91 14.70 -1.76
C THR A 74 11.40 14.50 -3.18
N ASP A 75 12.10 15.49 -3.70
CA ASP A 75 12.73 15.43 -5.01
C ASP A 75 14.00 14.55 -4.99
N SER A 76 14.55 14.27 -6.18
CA SER A 76 15.77 13.46 -6.28
C SER A 76 16.95 14.08 -5.52
N LYS A 77 17.03 15.41 -5.45
CA LYS A 77 18.08 16.11 -4.71
C LYS A 77 17.95 15.86 -3.20
N GLY A 78 16.76 16.03 -2.63
CA GLY A 78 16.54 15.79 -1.21
C GLY A 78 16.80 14.35 -0.80
N ILE A 79 16.46 13.37 -1.66
CA ILE A 79 16.78 11.95 -1.42
C ILE A 79 18.30 11.73 -1.43
N MET A 80 19.02 12.34 -2.39
CA MET A 80 20.48 12.24 -2.47
C MET A 80 21.17 12.90 -1.28
N ASP A 81 20.70 14.08 -0.85
CA ASP A 81 21.24 14.79 0.30
C ASP A 81 21.02 13.99 1.59
N LEU A 82 19.85 13.35 1.74
CA LEU A 82 19.58 12.43 2.84
C LEU A 82 20.50 11.20 2.82
N ALA A 83 20.68 10.58 1.66
CA ALA A 83 21.56 9.42 1.51
C ALA A 83 23.03 9.77 1.84
N LYS A 84 23.49 10.95 1.41
CA LYS A 84 24.81 11.50 1.77
C LYS A 84 24.94 11.69 3.28
N PHE A 85 23.94 12.34 3.89
CA PHE A 85 23.95 12.63 5.32
C PHE A 85 23.97 11.37 6.19
N LEU A 86 23.17 10.36 5.84
CA LEU A 86 23.07 9.11 6.60
C LEU A 86 24.21 8.14 6.33
N SER A 87 24.82 8.20 5.13
CA SER A 87 25.87 7.27 4.67
C SER A 87 25.57 5.79 5.00
N PRO A 88 24.39 5.26 4.61
CA PRO A 88 24.01 3.89 4.91
C PRO A 88 24.90 2.87 4.17
N LYS A 89 24.99 1.65 4.69
CA LYS A 89 25.72 0.56 4.03
C LYS A 89 25.01 0.03 2.78
N HIS A 90 23.69 0.09 2.76
CA HIS A 90 22.83 -0.42 1.68
C HIS A 90 21.57 0.46 1.58
N ILE A 91 21.07 0.68 0.36
CA ILE A 91 19.82 1.41 0.09
C ILE A 91 18.87 0.52 -0.72
N VAL A 92 17.57 0.54 -0.39
CA VAL A 92 16.54 -0.14 -1.17
C VAL A 92 15.48 0.88 -1.57
N LEU A 93 15.27 1.05 -2.87
CA LEU A 93 14.27 1.91 -3.47
C LEU A 93 12.95 1.16 -3.62
N VAL A 94 11.89 1.74 -3.10
CA VAL A 94 10.51 1.21 -3.14
C VAL A 94 9.54 2.34 -3.45
N HIS A 95 8.29 1.99 -3.80
CA HIS A 95 7.20 2.95 -4.04
C HIS A 95 7.55 4.08 -5.04
N GLY A 96 8.20 3.73 -6.14
CA GLY A 96 8.47 4.65 -7.24
C GLY A 96 8.16 4.06 -8.61
N GLU A 97 8.10 4.91 -9.63
CA GLU A 97 8.02 4.46 -11.01
C GLU A 97 9.33 3.77 -11.40
N LYS A 98 9.24 2.56 -11.98
CA LYS A 98 10.40 1.76 -12.42
C LYS A 98 11.50 2.57 -13.15
N PRO A 99 11.21 3.35 -14.20
CA PRO A 99 12.26 4.09 -14.92
C PRO A 99 12.93 5.18 -14.06
N LYS A 100 12.16 5.83 -13.16
CA LYS A 100 12.69 6.85 -12.25
C LYS A 100 13.54 6.22 -11.16
N MET A 101 13.11 5.07 -10.62
CA MET A 101 13.89 4.33 -9.62
C MET A 101 15.21 3.82 -10.20
N ALA A 102 15.21 3.24 -11.40
CA ALA A 102 16.43 2.78 -12.07
C ALA A 102 17.42 3.94 -12.29
N SER A 103 16.92 5.11 -12.70
CA SER A 103 17.73 6.32 -12.87
C SER A 103 18.31 6.82 -11.54
N LEU A 104 17.54 6.77 -10.45
CA LEU A 104 17.97 7.19 -9.12
C LEU A 104 18.98 6.21 -8.51
N LYS A 105 18.77 4.91 -8.67
CA LYS A 105 19.71 3.86 -8.28
C LYS A 105 21.08 4.08 -8.90
N ALA A 106 21.13 4.27 -10.22
CA ALA A 106 22.39 4.50 -10.93
C ALA A 106 23.14 5.73 -10.41
N LYS A 107 22.42 6.81 -10.05
CA LYS A 107 23.01 8.00 -9.44
C LYS A 107 23.57 7.74 -8.05
N ILE A 108 22.83 7.01 -7.20
CA ILE A 108 23.28 6.66 -5.84
C ILE A 108 24.55 5.82 -5.91
N GLU A 109 24.59 4.81 -6.78
CA GLU A 109 25.76 3.94 -6.93
C GLU A 109 26.97 4.69 -7.49
N THR A 110 26.76 5.57 -8.47
CA THR A 110 27.84 6.33 -9.12
C THR A 110 28.40 7.44 -8.23
N GLU A 111 27.53 8.21 -7.57
CA GLU A 111 27.95 9.39 -6.79
C GLU A 111 28.34 9.05 -5.35
N LEU A 112 27.67 8.07 -4.72
CA LEU A 112 27.89 7.74 -3.31
C LEU A 112 28.68 6.45 -3.11
N GLY A 113 28.80 5.60 -4.14
CA GLY A 113 29.43 4.29 -4.01
C GLY A 113 28.66 3.34 -3.07
N ILE A 114 27.40 3.64 -2.78
CA ILE A 114 26.56 2.83 -1.87
C ILE A 114 25.78 1.81 -2.71
N PRO A 115 25.83 0.51 -2.37
CA PRO A 115 25.00 -0.50 -3.01
C PRO A 115 23.51 -0.16 -2.90
N CYS A 116 22.83 -0.09 -4.04
CA CYS A 116 21.43 0.30 -4.12
C CYS A 116 20.60 -0.78 -4.84
N TYR A 117 19.42 -1.10 -4.31
CA TYR A 117 18.54 -2.14 -4.85
C TYR A 117 17.17 -1.54 -5.19
N ASP A 118 16.53 -2.05 -6.24
CA ASP A 118 15.19 -1.64 -6.68
C ASP A 118 14.33 -2.87 -7.04
N PRO A 119 14.06 -3.74 -6.05
CA PRO A 119 13.43 -5.03 -6.29
C PRO A 119 12.03 -4.91 -6.89
N CYS A 120 11.68 -5.87 -7.76
CA CYS A 120 10.32 -6.06 -8.20
C CYS A 120 9.42 -6.60 -7.08
N ASN A 121 8.11 -6.47 -7.24
CA ASN A 121 7.16 -7.11 -6.34
C ASN A 121 7.44 -8.63 -6.30
N ASN A 122 7.46 -9.18 -5.08
CA ASN A 122 7.81 -10.59 -4.79
C ASN A 122 9.29 -10.96 -5.00
N GLU A 123 10.16 -9.99 -5.27
CA GLU A 123 11.61 -10.22 -5.28
C GLU A 123 12.18 -10.13 -3.85
N THR A 124 13.15 -10.99 -3.54
CA THR A 124 13.81 -11.01 -2.24
C THR A 124 15.23 -10.43 -2.37
N VAL A 125 15.54 -9.41 -1.57
CA VAL A 125 16.88 -8.84 -1.46
C VAL A 125 17.52 -9.35 -0.17
N SER A 126 18.69 -9.98 -0.29
CA SER A 126 19.50 -10.41 0.86
C SER A 126 20.55 -9.35 1.18
N VAL A 127 20.45 -8.73 2.36
CA VAL A 127 21.41 -7.75 2.84
C VAL A 127 22.23 -8.38 3.98
N PRO A 128 23.56 -8.54 3.83
CA PRO A 128 24.38 -9.15 4.86
C PRO A 128 24.43 -8.25 6.11
N SER A 129 24.01 -8.79 7.26
CA SER A 129 24.17 -8.12 8.55
C SER A 129 25.57 -8.37 9.11
N THR A 130 26.25 -7.31 9.52
CA THR A 130 27.51 -7.42 10.28
C THR A 130 27.29 -7.64 11.77
N GLN A 131 26.05 -7.56 12.26
CA GLN A 131 25.72 -7.75 13.67
C GLN A 131 25.02 -9.10 13.85
N TYR A 132 25.70 -9.98 14.58
CA TYR A 132 25.12 -11.21 15.11
C TYR A 132 24.71 -10.93 16.55
N VAL A 133 23.41 -11.01 16.81
CA VAL A 133 22.92 -10.99 18.19
C VAL A 133 22.70 -12.43 18.61
N LYS A 134 23.35 -12.83 19.70
CA LYS A 134 23.09 -14.12 20.32
C LYS A 134 21.65 -14.09 20.83
N ALA A 135 20.82 -14.94 20.26
CA ALA A 135 19.45 -15.15 20.67
C ALA A 135 19.36 -16.54 21.29
N ASP A 136 19.06 -16.59 22.58
CA ASP A 136 18.81 -17.85 23.28
C ASP A 136 17.30 -18.11 23.29
N ALA A 137 16.91 -19.35 23.02
CA ALA A 137 15.55 -19.84 23.14
C ALA A 137 15.54 -21.05 24.06
N SER A 138 14.54 -21.17 24.92
CA SER A 138 14.43 -22.34 25.78
C SER A 138 14.05 -23.58 24.96
N ASP A 139 14.57 -24.74 25.34
CA ASP A 139 14.20 -26.02 24.71
C ASP A 139 12.69 -26.29 24.79
N ALA A 140 12.01 -25.75 25.80
CA ALA A 140 10.56 -25.81 25.91
C ALA A 140 9.88 -25.01 24.77
N PHE A 141 10.37 -23.80 24.48
CA PHE A 141 9.87 -22.97 23.39
C PHE A 141 10.15 -23.59 22.01
N LEU A 142 11.37 -24.08 21.77
CA LEU A 142 11.73 -24.72 20.50
C LEU A 142 10.90 -25.99 20.24
N ARG A 143 10.63 -26.80 21.28
CA ARG A 143 9.75 -27.97 21.17
C ARG A 143 8.29 -27.58 20.90
N ALA A 144 7.77 -26.56 21.58
CA ALA A 144 6.41 -26.07 21.38
C ALA A 144 6.17 -25.48 19.97
N CYS A 145 7.20 -24.87 19.37
CA CYS A 145 7.15 -24.40 17.98
C CYS A 145 7.29 -25.54 16.96
N SER A 146 8.09 -26.56 17.27
CA SER A 146 8.41 -27.67 16.33
C SER A 146 7.31 -28.73 16.20
N SER A 147 6.39 -28.84 17.17
CA SER A 147 5.25 -29.76 17.10
C SER A 147 3.95 -29.00 16.79
N PRO A 148 3.49 -28.93 15.54
CA PRO A 148 2.15 -28.43 15.25
C PRO A 148 1.12 -29.46 15.76
N ASN A 149 0.43 -29.14 16.85
CA ASN A 149 -0.72 -29.92 17.30
C ASN A 149 -1.94 -29.45 16.52
N PHE A 150 -2.12 -29.99 15.32
CA PHE A 150 -3.35 -29.78 14.57
C PHE A 150 -4.47 -30.62 15.21
N GLU A 151 -5.44 -29.97 15.86
CA GLU A 151 -6.69 -30.63 16.21
C GLU A 151 -7.61 -30.68 14.99
N PHE A 152 -7.82 -31.89 14.48
CA PHE A 152 -8.76 -32.14 13.40
C PHE A 152 -10.14 -32.40 14.01
N SER A 153 -11.01 -31.39 14.04
CA SER A 153 -12.40 -31.59 14.45
C SER A 153 -13.25 -32.08 13.28
N LYS A 154 -13.97 -33.19 13.47
CA LYS A 154 -15.04 -33.64 12.56
C LYS A 154 -16.39 -33.24 13.15
N ARG A 155 -17.10 -32.30 12.53
CA ARG A 155 -18.53 -32.11 12.83
C ARG A 155 -19.30 -33.34 12.35
N ARG A 156 -19.97 -34.03 13.27
CA ARG A 156 -21.09 -34.91 12.92
C ARG A 156 -22.36 -34.04 12.92
N HIS A 157 -23.01 -33.97 11.77
CA HIS A 157 -24.37 -33.42 11.66
C HIS A 157 -25.27 -34.17 12.66
N THR A 158 -25.88 -33.44 13.59
CA THR A 158 -27.01 -33.95 14.38
C THR A 158 -28.26 -33.28 13.84
N GLU A 159 -29.25 -34.09 13.52
CA GLU A 159 -30.46 -33.77 12.75
C GLU A 159 -31.38 -32.76 13.44
N GLY A 160 -32.09 -31.98 12.62
CA GLY A 160 -33.16 -31.06 13.02
C GLY A 160 -33.62 -30.17 11.85
N GLU A 161 -34.44 -30.73 10.95
CA GLU A 161 -35.58 -30.19 10.18
C GLU A 161 -35.58 -28.68 9.74
N TYR A 162 -35.77 -28.22 8.49
CA TYR A 162 -36.69 -28.60 7.39
C TYR A 162 -36.23 -28.02 6.01
N LEU A 163 -36.56 -28.75 4.92
CA LEU A 163 -36.78 -28.39 3.48
C LEU A 163 -35.62 -27.97 2.53
N GLY A 164 -35.02 -28.98 1.88
CA GLY A 164 -35.12 -29.24 0.41
C GLY A 164 -34.30 -28.42 -0.61
N LEU A 165 -33.23 -29.02 -1.14
CA LEU A 165 -33.00 -29.37 -2.58
C LEU A 165 -31.59 -29.97 -2.76
N ASP A 166 -31.50 -30.99 -3.63
CA ASP A 166 -30.42 -31.97 -3.80
C ASP A 166 -29.06 -31.42 -4.27
N ASP A 167 -27.96 -31.89 -3.64
CA ASP A 167 -26.61 -31.93 -4.23
C ASP A 167 -25.75 -33.05 -3.56
N PRO A 168 -25.14 -34.00 -4.29
CA PRO A 168 -24.48 -35.16 -3.70
C PRO A 168 -22.95 -35.06 -3.71
N GLU A 169 -22.34 -34.18 -2.92
CA GLU A 169 -20.92 -34.32 -2.51
C GLU A 169 -20.69 -33.67 -1.14
N SER A 170 -21.00 -34.39 -0.06
CA SER A 170 -20.63 -33.96 1.30
C SER A 170 -19.12 -34.09 1.51
N SER A 171 -18.35 -33.15 0.98
CA SER A 171 -16.94 -32.98 1.33
C SER A 171 -16.86 -32.68 2.83
N GLN A 172 -16.33 -33.63 3.61
CA GLN A 172 -16.01 -33.43 5.03
C GLN A 172 -15.08 -32.22 5.15
N CYS A 173 -15.61 -31.08 5.58
CA CYS A 173 -14.82 -29.89 5.86
C CYS A 173 -13.98 -30.16 7.11
N LEU A 174 -12.70 -30.49 6.92
CA LEU A 174 -11.70 -30.54 7.97
C LEU A 174 -11.37 -29.10 8.37
N HIS A 175 -11.86 -28.68 9.54
CA HIS A 175 -11.47 -27.40 10.10
C HIS A 175 -10.17 -27.59 10.87
N VAL A 176 -9.10 -26.94 10.40
CA VAL A 176 -7.81 -26.87 11.09
C VAL A 176 -7.78 -25.56 11.87
N ASN A 177 -7.95 -25.65 13.18
CA ASN A 177 -7.74 -24.51 14.08
C ASN A 177 -6.33 -24.61 14.67
N ASP A 178 -5.50 -23.59 14.43
CA ASP A 178 -4.25 -23.36 15.16
C ASP A 178 -4.51 -22.20 16.14
N GLU A 179 -4.95 -22.50 17.36
CA GLU A 179 -5.25 -21.49 18.40
C GLU A 179 -4.00 -20.94 19.11
N ARG A 180 -2.79 -21.14 18.60
CA ARG A 180 -1.57 -20.77 19.34
C ARG A 180 -1.26 -19.28 19.26
N VAL A 181 -1.36 -18.60 20.41
CA VAL A 181 -0.50 -17.46 20.74
C VAL A 181 0.69 -17.99 21.54
N ASN A 182 1.78 -18.35 20.86
CA ASN A 182 3.02 -18.72 21.56
C ASN A 182 3.68 -17.44 22.08
N HIS A 183 3.62 -17.23 23.40
CA HIS A 183 4.35 -16.17 24.08
C HIS A 183 5.80 -16.61 24.31
N GLY A 184 6.75 -15.85 23.78
CA GLY A 184 8.18 -16.04 24.01
C GLY A 184 8.82 -14.78 24.59
N ILE A 185 9.76 -14.94 25.52
CA ILE A 185 10.57 -13.82 26.01
C ILE A 185 11.90 -13.86 25.26
N LEU A 186 12.16 -12.85 24.43
CA LEU A 186 13.46 -12.67 23.78
C LEU A 186 14.32 -11.79 24.70
N VAL A 187 15.44 -12.34 25.18
CA VAL A 187 16.43 -11.60 25.97
C VAL A 187 17.63 -11.29 25.07
N LEU A 188 17.88 -10.00 24.81
CA LEU A 188 18.99 -9.54 23.98
C LEU A 188 20.17 -9.18 24.90
N GLU A 189 21.25 -9.97 24.87
CA GLU A 189 22.35 -9.89 25.84
C GLU A 189 23.15 -8.56 25.78
N GLY A 190 22.98 -7.74 24.73
CA GLY A 190 23.67 -6.44 24.56
C GLY A 190 22.92 -5.21 25.08
N SER A 191 21.64 -5.34 25.45
CA SER A 191 20.87 -4.24 26.03
C SER A 191 19.89 -4.83 27.03
N LYS A 192 19.88 -4.35 28.28
CA LYS A 192 19.00 -4.83 29.37
C LYS A 192 17.50 -4.51 29.13
N ARG A 193 17.02 -4.58 27.89
CA ARG A 193 15.64 -4.40 27.48
C ARG A 193 15.09 -5.76 27.05
N VAL A 194 14.32 -6.36 27.94
CA VAL A 194 13.51 -7.54 27.66
C VAL A 194 12.37 -7.11 26.73
N LYS A 195 12.14 -7.82 25.62
CA LYS A 195 10.99 -7.61 24.76
C LYS A 195 10.16 -8.90 24.71
N GLU A 196 8.88 -8.78 25.04
CA GLU A 196 7.91 -9.86 24.83
C GLU A 196 7.67 -9.99 23.33
N MET A 197 7.98 -11.16 22.76
CA MET A 197 7.67 -11.48 21.37
C MET A 197 6.39 -12.30 21.35
N ARG A 198 5.36 -11.74 20.72
CA ARG A 198 4.13 -12.45 20.41
C ARG A 198 4.22 -13.01 19.01
N SER A 199 4.15 -14.33 18.87
CA SER A 199 3.88 -14.94 17.57
C SER A 199 2.41 -14.65 17.24
N LEU A 200 2.16 -13.60 16.48
CA LEU A 200 0.85 -13.32 15.90
C LEU A 200 0.72 -14.13 14.61
N HIS A 201 0.30 -15.39 14.74
CA HIS A 201 -0.30 -16.10 13.61
C HIS A 201 -1.82 -15.97 13.74
N GLY A 202 -2.42 -15.17 12.86
CA GLY A 202 -3.88 -15.08 12.68
C GLY A 202 -4.38 -13.68 12.38
N LYS A 203 -4.68 -13.38 11.10
CA LYS A 203 -5.95 -13.71 10.44
C LYS A 203 -5.73 -13.91 8.95
#